data_AF-A0A143XM34-F1
#
_entry.id   AF-A0A143XM34-F1
#
_cell.length_a   1.000
_cell.length_b   1.000
_cell.length_c   1.000
_cell.angle_alpha   90.00
_cell.angle_beta   90.00
_cell.angle_gamma   90.00
#
_symmetry.space_group_name_H-M   'P 1'
#
loop_
_entity.id
_entity.type
_entity.pdbx_description
1 polymer ?
#
loop_
_entity_poly.entity_id
_entity_poly.type
_entity_poly.pdbx_seq_one_letter_code
_entity_poly.pdbx_strand_id
1 'polypeptide(L)'
;MIRFTQEEYEQLFYLAGKDSGAGHQKMKGKNVSAFIRKCIFEKTDNPLALKKEVKNLTYQVRKIGVNINQVVTKINSGYGTPSDRNQLFFYLKKVEEAFIQLEKRIEKTYGNHKIE
;
A
#
# COMPACT_ATOMS: atom_id res chain seq x y z
N MET A 1 -27.89 -15.74 5.92
CA MET A 1 -27.93 -15.24 7.30
C MET A 1 -26.82 -15.94 8.07
N ILE A 2 -25.85 -15.21 8.59
CA ILE A 2 -24.79 -15.79 9.45
C ILE A 2 -25.41 -16.09 10.80
N ARG A 3 -25.20 -17.31 11.31
CA ARG A 3 -25.68 -17.72 12.63
C ARG A 3 -24.47 -17.87 13.54
N PHE A 4 -24.62 -17.41 14.77
CA PHE A 4 -23.62 -17.54 15.82
C PHE A 4 -24.18 -18.44 16.91
N THR A 5 -23.31 -19.17 17.59
CA THR A 5 -23.65 -19.75 18.88
C THR A 5 -23.82 -18.64 19.92
N GLN A 6 -24.43 -18.97 21.06
CA GLN A 6 -24.60 -18.02 22.16
C GLN A 6 -23.24 -17.51 22.67
N GLU A 7 -22.27 -18.41 22.79
CA GLU A 7 -20.89 -18.11 23.22
C GLU A 7 -20.19 -17.17 22.24
N GLU A 8 -20.29 -17.43 20.93
CA GLU A 8 -19.73 -16.58 19.89
C GLU A 8 -20.36 -15.18 19.91
N TYR A 9 -21.67 -15.11 20.12
CA TYR A 9 -22.37 -13.83 20.19
C TYR A 9 -21.94 -12.99 21.41
N GLU A 10 -21.75 -13.63 22.56
CA GLU A 10 -21.26 -12.97 23.78
C GLU A 10 -19.84 -12.42 23.61
N GLN A 11 -18.97 -13.17 22.94
CA GLN A 11 -17.63 -12.72 22.60
C GLN A 11 -17.66 -11.51 21.65
N LEU A 12 -18.48 -11.55 20.59
CA LEU A 12 -18.67 -10.42 19.68
C LEU A 12 -19.21 -9.18 20.41
N PHE A 13 -20.14 -9.38 21.34
CA PHE A 13 -20.70 -8.32 22.17
C PHE A 13 -19.67 -7.71 23.14
N TYR A 14 -18.77 -8.54 23.68
CA TYR A 14 -17.66 -8.06 24.50
C TYR A 14 -16.68 -7.22 23.68
N LEU A 15 -16.23 -7.73 22.53
CA LEU A 15 -15.29 -7.07 21.63
C LEU A 15 -15.84 -5.75 21.08
N ALA A 16 -17.11 -5.73 20.64
CA ALA A 16 -17.78 -4.53 20.17
C ALA A 16 -17.90 -3.44 21.25
N GLY A 17 -17.88 -3.83 22.54
CA GLY A 17 -17.90 -2.88 23.66
C GLY A 17 -16.54 -2.25 23.96
N LYS A 18 -15.45 -2.86 23.49
CA LYS A 18 -14.08 -2.36 23.65
C LYS A 18 -13.59 -1.55 22.44
N ASP A 19 -14.33 -1.59 21.32
CA ASP A 19 -13.95 -0.88 20.10
C ASP A 19 -14.30 0.62 20.16
N SER A 20 -13.32 1.44 20.53
CA SER A 20 -13.44 2.91 20.61
C SER A 20 -13.66 3.61 19.26
N GLY A 21 -13.56 2.89 18.14
CA GLY A 21 -13.70 3.42 16.78
C GLY A 21 -15.11 3.36 16.21
N ALA A 22 -16.07 2.70 16.87
CA ALA A 22 -17.46 2.65 16.44
C ALA A 22 -18.21 3.93 16.85
N GLY A 23 -17.80 5.06 16.27
CA GLY A 23 -18.49 6.33 16.39
C GLY A 23 -19.90 6.22 15.81
N HIS A 24 -20.89 6.00 16.66
CA HIS A 24 -22.17 6.71 16.71
C HIS A 24 -22.92 6.24 17.96
N GLN A 25 -22.81 7.07 19.01
CA GLN A 25 -23.68 7.02 20.17
C GLN A 25 -25.13 7.28 19.73
N LYS A 26 -25.86 6.22 19.34
CA LYS A 26 -27.30 6.17 19.53
C LYS A 26 -27.56 5.23 20.69
N MET A 27 -27.78 5.85 21.86
CA MET A 27 -28.47 5.31 23.03
C MET A 27 -28.16 3.84 23.39
N LYS A 28 -27.32 3.65 24.42
CA LYS A 28 -27.35 2.49 25.33
C LYS A 28 -27.17 1.07 24.75
N GLY A 29 -26.60 0.88 23.56
CA GLY A 29 -26.32 -0.47 23.04
C GLY A 29 -25.00 -0.55 22.28
N LYS A 30 -24.16 -1.53 22.64
CA LYS A 30 -22.97 -1.89 21.86
C LYS A 30 -23.43 -2.31 20.45
N ASN A 31 -22.97 -1.63 19.40
CA ASN A 31 -23.43 -1.90 18.04
C ASN A 31 -22.62 -3.05 17.43
N VAL A 32 -22.99 -4.27 17.78
CA VAL A 32 -22.36 -5.50 17.27
C VAL A 32 -22.39 -5.56 15.73
N SER A 33 -23.47 -5.09 15.09
CA SER A 33 -23.56 -5.07 13.63
C SER A 33 -22.60 -4.06 12.97
N ALA A 34 -22.30 -2.94 13.62
CA ALA A 34 -21.27 -2.00 13.15
C ALA A 34 -19.87 -2.60 13.31
N PHE A 35 -19.61 -3.25 14.45
CA PHE A 35 -18.35 -3.95 14.72
C PHE A 35 -18.10 -5.09 13.72
N ILE A 36 -19.08 -5.96 13.49
CA ILE A 36 -18.98 -7.05 12.50
C ILE A 36 -18.68 -6.50 11.10
N ARG A 37 -19.41 -5.46 10.67
CA ARG A 37 -19.14 -4.80 9.37
C ARG A 37 -17.74 -4.23 9.32
N LYS A 38 -17.29 -3.55 10.37
CA LYS A 38 -15.92 -3.05 10.47
C LYS A 38 -14.90 -4.18 10.33
N CYS A 39 -15.04 -5.28 11.06
CA CYS A 39 -14.13 -6.44 10.94
C CYS A 39 -14.11 -7.06 9.53
N ILE A 40 -15.26 -7.10 8.85
CA ILE A 40 -15.37 -7.64 7.49
C ILE A 40 -14.71 -6.70 6.47
N PHE A 41 -14.91 -5.38 6.60
CA PHE A 41 -14.45 -4.38 5.64
C PHE A 41 -13.05 -3.81 5.95
N GLU A 42 -12.55 -3.89 7.19
CA GLU A 42 -11.15 -3.56 7.50
C GLU A 42 -10.19 -4.66 7.05
N LYS A 43 -10.65 -5.92 6.98
CA LYS A 43 -9.86 -7.06 6.49
C LYS A 43 -9.73 -7.14 4.97
N THR A 44 -10.47 -6.32 4.21
CA THR A 44 -10.24 -6.24 2.76
C THR A 44 -9.02 -5.39 2.50
N ASP A 45 -7.89 -6.06 2.24
CA ASP A 45 -6.73 -5.52 1.53
C ASP A 45 -7.24 -4.54 0.48
N ASN A 46 -7.03 -3.23 0.66
CA ASN A 46 -7.62 -2.22 -0.20
C ASN A 46 -7.05 -2.38 -1.62
N PRO A 47 -7.74 -3.08 -2.55
CA PRO A 47 -7.12 -3.50 -3.81
C PRO A 47 -6.89 -2.28 -4.70
N LEU A 48 -7.66 -1.22 -4.46
CA LEU A 48 -7.53 0.07 -5.12
C LEU A 48 -6.27 0.82 -4.67
N ALA A 49 -5.90 0.73 -3.39
CA ALA A 49 -4.66 1.29 -2.88
C ALA A 49 -3.45 0.59 -3.52
N LEU A 50 -3.43 -0.75 -3.49
CA LEU A 50 -2.38 -1.54 -4.13
C LEU A 50 -2.28 -1.26 -5.63
N LYS A 51 -3.42 -1.23 -6.34
CA LYS A 51 -3.48 -0.90 -7.77
C LYS A 51 -2.96 0.50 -8.07
N LYS A 52 -3.24 1.49 -7.21
CA LYS A 52 -2.72 2.85 -7.34
C LYS A 52 -1.21 2.88 -7.15
N GLU A 53 -0.69 2.14 -6.17
CA GLU A 53 0.75 2.03 -5.93
C GLU A 53 1.48 1.34 -7.09
N VAL A 54 0.94 0.24 -7.62
CA VAL A 54 1.47 -0.44 -8.80
C VAL A 54 1.47 0.49 -10.02
N LYS A 55 0.38 1.22 -10.26
CA LYS A 55 0.31 2.20 -11.36
C LYS A 55 1.34 3.31 -11.20
N ASN A 56 1.57 3.78 -9.97
CA ASN A 56 2.61 4.77 -9.69
C ASN A 56 4.01 4.20 -9.96
N LEU A 57 4.28 2.95 -9.57
CA LEU A 57 5.53 2.27 -9.88
C LEU A 57 5.74 2.15 -11.39
N THR A 58 4.74 1.69 -12.14
CA THR A 58 4.80 1.61 -13.61
C THR A 58 5.12 2.97 -14.24
N TYR A 59 4.53 4.05 -13.72
CA TYR A 59 4.80 5.40 -14.19
C TYR A 59 6.25 5.82 -13.93
N GLN A 60 6.78 5.55 -12.74
CA GLN A 60 8.19 5.82 -12.43
C GLN A 60 9.11 5.03 -13.35
N VAL A 61 8.87 3.72 -13.55
CA VAL A 61 9.66 2.89 -14.47
C VAL A 61 9.67 3.46 -15.89
N ARG A 62 8.53 3.94 -16.39
CA ARG A 62 8.44 4.60 -17.70
C ARG A 62 9.31 5.86 -17.79
N LYS A 63 9.36 6.69 -16.73
CA LYS A 63 10.22 7.89 -16.69
C LYS A 63 11.70 7.53 -16.78
N ILE A 64 12.12 6.42 -16.17
CA ILE A 64 13.49 5.92 -16.26
C ILE A 64 13.84 5.53 -17.69
N GLY A 65 12.97 4.76 -18.34
CA GLY A 65 13.16 4.36 -19.73
C GLY A 65 13.32 5.57 -20.65
N VAL A 66 12.53 6.63 -20.44
CA VAL A 66 12.66 7.90 -21.17
C VAL A 66 14.01 8.58 -20.90
N ASN A 67 14.44 8.68 -19.65
CA ASN A 67 15.72 9.32 -19.30
C ASN A 67 16.92 8.54 -19.86
N ILE A 68 16.90 7.20 -19.80
CA ILE A 68 17.92 6.33 -20.42
C ILE A 68 17.96 6.60 -21.93
N ASN A 69 16.80 6.58 -22.60
CA ASN A 69 16.73 6.76 -24.04
C ASN A 69 17.23 8.14 -24.49
N GLN A 70 16.98 9.19 -23.69
CA GLN A 70 17.51 10.53 -23.92
C GLN A 70 19.04 10.56 -23.85
N VAL A 71 19.64 9.92 -22.85
CA VAL A 71 21.10 9.86 -22.69
C VAL A 71 21.74 9.06 -23.82
N VAL A 72 21.16 7.92 -24.19
CA VAL A 72 21.61 7.11 -25.32
C VAL A 72 21.53 7.90 -26.63
N THR A 73 20.44 8.63 -26.86
CA THR A 73 20.29 9.46 -28.07
C THR A 73 21.36 10.56 -28.12
N LYS A 74 21.66 11.21 -26.99
CA LYS A 74 22.74 12.21 -26.91
C LYS A 74 24.12 11.60 -27.22
N ILE A 75 24.43 10.45 -26.62
CA ILE A 75 25.68 9.71 -26.89
C ILE A 75 25.75 9.32 -28.38
N ASN A 76 24.69 8.74 -28.92
CA ASN A 76 24.63 8.29 -30.31
C ASN A 76 24.68 9.46 -31.32
N SER A 77 24.26 10.66 -30.91
CA SER A 77 24.38 11.88 -31.73
C SER A 77 25.79 12.48 -31.75
N GLY A 78 26.76 11.90 -31.03
CA GLY A 78 28.13 12.39 -30.94
C GLY A 78 28.35 13.54 -29.95
N TYR A 79 27.28 14.05 -29.32
CA TYR A 79 27.32 15.12 -28.31
C TYR A 79 27.34 14.60 -26.87
N GLY A 80 27.60 13.31 -26.65
CA GLY A 80 27.61 12.71 -25.31
C GLY A 80 28.75 13.27 -24.45
N THR A 81 28.40 14.02 -23.39
CA THR A 81 29.38 14.55 -22.44
C THR A 81 29.50 13.66 -21.20
N PRO A 82 30.62 13.71 -20.46
CA PRO A 82 30.72 13.08 -19.13
C PRO A 82 29.60 13.51 -18.17
N SER A 83 29.08 14.71 -18.35
CA SER A 83 27.96 15.27 -17.60
C SER A 83 26.65 14.50 -17.83
N ASP A 84 26.38 14.06 -19.07
CA ASP A 84 25.20 13.26 -19.39
C ASP A 84 25.25 11.88 -18.70
N ARG A 85 26.45 11.32 -18.55
CA ARG A 85 26.68 10.07 -17.80
C ARG A 85 26.42 10.25 -16.30
N ASN A 86 26.94 11.33 -15.71
CA ASN A 86 26.72 11.64 -14.30
C ASN A 86 25.24 11.88 -14.00
N GLN A 87 24.54 12.56 -14.91
CA GLN A 87 23.11 12.81 -14.79
C GLN A 87 22.28 11.51 -14.90
N LEU A 88 22.71 10.57 -15.76
CA LEU A 88 22.11 9.23 -15.81
C LEU A 88 22.28 8.49 -14.48
N PHE A 89 23.51 8.42 -13.96
CA PHE A 89 23.80 7.77 -12.66
C PHE A 89 22.99 8.39 -11.53
N PHE A 90 22.85 9.72 -11.51
CA PHE A 90 22.02 10.42 -10.53
C PHE A 90 20.55 10.01 -10.60
N TYR A 91 19.96 9.94 -11.81
CA TYR A 91 18.57 9.50 -11.95
C TYR A 91 18.39 8.02 -11.62
N LEU A 92 19.35 7.16 -11.96
CA LEU A 92 19.33 5.73 -11.59
C LEU A 92 19.37 5.54 -10.07
N LYS A 93 20.20 6.31 -9.36
CA LYS A 93 20.25 6.26 -7.90
C LYS A 93 18.93 6.68 -7.24
N LYS A 94 18.28 7.73 -7.77
CA LYS A 94 16.95 8.14 -7.26
C LYS A 94 15.87 7.08 -7.44
N VAL A 95 15.98 6.29 -8.51
CA VAL A 95 15.07 5.16 -8.73
C VAL A 95 15.30 4.08 -7.70
N GLU A 96 16.55 3.70 -7.49
CA GLU A 96 16.94 2.68 -6.53
C GLU A 96 16.42 3.04 -5.13
N GLU A 97 16.60 4.30 -4.71
CA GLU A 97 16.06 4.83 -3.47
C GLU A 97 14.52 4.72 -3.40
N ALA A 98 13.81 5.05 -4.48
CA ALA A 98 12.36 4.93 -4.55
C ALA A 98 11.89 3.47 -4.47
N PHE A 99 12.65 2.53 -5.05
CA PHE A 99 12.36 1.10 -5.01
C PHE A 99 12.54 0.53 -3.60
N ILE A 100 13.64 0.88 -2.92
CA ILE A 100 13.91 0.50 -1.52
C ILE A 100 12.80 1.04 -0.60
N GLN A 101 12.34 2.28 -0.81
CA GLN A 101 11.24 2.82 -0.01
C GLN A 101 9.90 2.12 -0.27
N LEU A 102 9.67 1.68 -1.50
CA LEU A 102 8.49 0.88 -1.83
C LEU A 102 8.55 -0.49 -1.16
N GLU A 103 9.69 -1.18 -1.24
CA GLU A 103 9.91 -2.49 -0.59
C GLU A 103 9.64 -2.41 0.92
N LYS A 104 10.24 -1.42 1.60
CA LYS A 104 9.99 -1.17 3.04
C LYS A 104 8.52 -0.91 3.36
N ARG A 105 7.81 -0.20 2.48
CA ARG A 105 6.37 0.06 2.64
C ARG A 105 5.56 -1.23 2.48
N ILE A 106 5.88 -2.04 1.49
CA ILE A 106 5.22 -3.33 1.25
C ILE A 106 5.47 -4.28 2.42
N GLU A 107 6.71 -4.41 2.91
CA GLU A 107 7.04 -5.22 4.09
C GLU A 107 6.26 -4.75 5.33
N LYS A 108 6.19 -3.44 5.57
CA LYS A 108 5.43 -2.89 6.71
C LYS A 108 3.92 -3.19 6.60
N THR A 109 3.37 -3.14 5.39
CA THR A 109 1.92 -3.32 5.17
C THR A 109 1.51 -4.79 5.10
N TYR A 110 2.35 -5.67 4.54
CA TYR A 110 1.98 -7.06 4.23
C TYR A 110 2.88 -8.11 4.88
N GLY A 111 4.11 -7.77 5.29
CA GLY A 111 5.12 -8.72 5.78
C GLY A 111 4.85 -9.34 7.14
N ASN A 112 3.82 -8.89 7.87
CA ASN A 112 3.49 -9.42 9.20
C ASN A 112 2.49 -10.58 9.19
N HIS A 113 2.17 -11.15 8.02
CA HIS A 113 1.39 -12.39 7.94
C HIS A 113 2.33 -13.60 8.01
N LYS A 114 2.89 -13.86 9.20
CA LYS A 114 3.33 -15.22 9.51
C LYS A 114 2.08 -16.09 9.50
N ILE A 115 2.00 -16.97 8.51
CA ILE A 115 1.07 -18.09 8.51
C ILE A 115 1.57 -19.03 9.60
N GLU A 116 0.96 -18.97 10.79
CA GLU A 116 1.02 -20.05 11.78
C GLU A 116 0.09 -21.19 11.37
#